data_AF-A0A7C3MZ99-F1
#
_entry.id   AF-A0A7C3MZ99-F1
#
_cell.length_a   1.000
_cell.length_b   1.000
_cell.length_c   1.000
_cell.angle_alpha   90.00
_cell.angle_beta   90.00
_cell.angle_gamma   90.00
#
_symmetry.space_group_name_H-M   'P 1'
#
loop_
_entity.id
_entity.type
_entity.pdbx_description
1 polymer ?
#
loop_
_entity_poly.entity_id
_entity_poly.type
_entity_poly.pdbx_seq_one_letter_code
_entity_poly.pdbx_strand_id
1 'polypeptide(L)' 'FIVSPKHQGKGIGNRLMSEAMAFCQRRGVEFVYLTTFEGLGAARHLYEKWGFRLCEEQEDETWGLRLKEQRFVWRAQG' A
#
# COMPACT_ATOMS: atom_id res chain seq x y z
N PHE A 1 -1.87 3.84 4.84
CA PHE A 1 -1.78 4.57 6.14
C PHE A 1 -1.40 6.00 5.90
N ILE A 2 -1.80 6.92 6.78
CA ILE A 2 -1.39 8.33 6.72
C ILE A 2 -0.50 8.60 7.93
N VAL A 3 0.76 8.97 7.68
CA VAL A 3 1.72 9.38 8.71
C VAL A 3 2.02 10.86 8.52
N SER A 4 1.83 11.64 9.59
CA SER A 4 2.12 13.07 9.57
C SER A 4 3.55 13.34 9.05
N PRO A 5 3.77 14.36 8.20
CA PRO A 5 5.08 14.64 7.59
C PRO A 5 6.24 14.68 8.60
N LYS A 6 6.04 15.30 9.78
CA LYS A 6 7.04 15.38 10.87
C LYS A 6 7.47 14.03 11.46
N HIS A 7 6.76 12.96 11.11
CA HIS A 7 6.99 11.59 11.58
C HIS A 7 7.31 10.60 10.44
N GLN A 8 7.38 11.06 9.19
CA GLN A 8 7.82 10.24 8.06
C GLN A 8 9.33 9.96 8.16
N GLY A 9 9.80 8.91 7.47
CA GLY A 9 11.21 8.48 7.52
C GLY A 9 11.66 7.81 8.83
N LYS A 10 10.79 7.72 9.85
CA LYS A 10 11.09 7.15 11.18
C LYS A 10 10.64 5.68 11.34
N GLY A 11 10.37 4.97 10.25
CA GLY A 11 9.95 3.57 10.27
C GLY A 11 8.50 3.31 10.72
N ILE A 12 7.72 4.33 11.07
CA ILE A 12 6.32 4.18 11.55
C ILE A 12 5.44 3.46 10.52
N GLY A 13 5.51 3.87 9.24
CA GLY A 13 4.75 3.23 8.17
C GLY A 13 5.08 1.74 8.03
N ASN A 14 6.36 1.37 8.18
CA ASN A 14 6.79 -0.02 8.16
C ASN A 14 6.23 -0.81 9.35
N ARG A 15 6.20 -0.22 10.55
CA ARG A 15 5.62 -0.86 11.73
C ARG A 15 4.11 -1.06 11.58
N LEU A 16 3.38 -0.04 11.09
CA LEU A 16 1.95 -0.16 10.82
C LEU A 16 1.63 -1.26 9.80
N MET A 17 2.40 -1.33 8.70
CA MET A 17 2.24 -2.40 7.71
C MET A 17 2.53 -3.78 8.30
N SER A 18 3.58 -3.89 9.12
CA SER A 18 3.93 -5.15 9.80
C SER A 18 2.80 -5.67 10.67
N GLU A 19 2.21 -4.81 11.51
CA GLU A 19 1.11 -5.21 12.39
C GLU A 19 -0.14 -5.62 11.60
N ALA A 20 -0.46 -4.88 10.53
CA ALA A 20 -1.60 -5.17 9.67
C ALA A 20 -1.43 -6.52 8.93
N MET A 21 -0.26 -6.75 8.32
CA MET A 21 -0.01 -8.01 7.61
C MET A 21 0.10 -9.19 8.57
N ALA A 22 0.70 -9.00 9.75
CA ALA A 22 0.73 -10.05 10.78
C ALA A 22 -0.69 -10.40 11.24
N PHE A 23 -1.60 -9.42 11.36
CA PHE A 23 -3.01 -9.69 11.64
C PHE A 23 -3.67 -10.50 10.51
N CYS A 24 -3.50 -10.09 9.24
CA CYS A 24 -4.03 -10.82 8.09
C CYS A 24 -3.55 -12.27 8.06
N GLN A 25 -2.25 -12.49 8.25
CA GLN A 25 -1.64 -13.83 8.29
C GLN A 25 -2.21 -14.68 9.42
N ARG A 26 -2.31 -14.15 10.65
CA ARG A 26 -2.92 -14.88 11.79
C ARG A 26 -4.38 -15.25 11.56
N ARG A 27 -5.09 -14.51 10.72
CA ARG A 27 -6.49 -14.76 10.36
C ARG A 27 -6.64 -15.67 9.14
N GLY A 28 -5.55 -16.12 8.53
CA GLY A 28 -5.60 -16.93 7.31
C GLY A 28 -6.11 -16.15 6.10
N VAL A 29 -5.90 -14.82 6.07
CA VAL A 29 -6.28 -14.00 4.91
C VAL A 29 -5.36 -14.33 3.74
N GLU A 30 -5.93 -14.80 2.64
CA GLU A 30 -5.18 -15.22 1.45
C GLU A 30 -4.95 -14.09 0.44
N PHE A 31 -5.72 -12.99 0.55
CA PHE A 31 -5.68 -11.87 -0.39
C PHE A 31 -5.89 -10.53 0.33
N VAL A 32 -4.99 -9.58 0.07
CA VAL A 32 -5.06 -8.20 0.55
C VAL A 32 -4.85 -7.27 -0.63
N TYR A 33 -5.63 -6.21 -0.73
CA TYR A 33 -5.41 -5.15 -1.71
C TYR A 33 -5.38 -3.78 -1.06
N LEU A 34 -4.75 -2.84 -1.75
CA LEU A 34 -4.77 -1.43 -1.43
C LEU A 34 -4.82 -0.61 -2.71
N THR A 35 -5.29 0.63 -2.59
CA THR A 35 -5.26 1.62 -3.67
C THR A 35 -4.45 2.84 -3.23
N THR A 36 -3.78 3.46 -4.19
CA THR A 36 -2.93 4.64 -4.03
C THR A 36 -2.91 5.41 -5.35
N PHE A 37 -2.28 6.58 -5.38
CA PHE A 37 -2.02 7.30 -6.63
C PHE A 37 -0.53 7.26 -6.98
N GLU A 38 -0.22 7.36 -8.27
CA GLU A 38 1.13 7.62 -8.77
C GLU A 38 1.71 8.90 -8.15
N GLY A 39 3.03 8.94 -7.97
CA GLY A 39 3.74 10.05 -7.31
C GLY A 39 3.97 9.84 -5.80
N LEU A 40 3.32 8.85 -5.18
CA LEU A 40 3.54 8.49 -3.77
C LEU A 40 4.66 7.44 -3.60
N GLY A 41 5.89 7.80 -4.01
CA GLY A 41 7.02 6.87 -4.08
C GLY A 41 7.36 6.16 -2.76
N ALA A 42 7.28 6.84 -1.61
CA ALA A 42 7.50 6.23 -0.30
C ALA A 42 6.44 5.17 0.05
N ALA A 43 5.19 5.39 -0.36
CA ALA A 43 4.11 4.44 -0.15
C ALA A 43 4.29 3.21 -1.05
N ARG A 44 4.57 3.43 -2.33
CA ARG A 44 4.88 2.35 -3.29
C ARG A 44 6.02 1.46 -2.79
N HIS A 45 7.14 2.06 -2.40
CA HIS A 45 8.29 1.31 -1.89
C HIS A 45 7.93 0.48 -0.65
N LEU A 46 7.11 1.03 0.25
CA LEU A 46 6.61 0.30 1.41
C LEU A 46 5.77 -0.92 1.00
N TYR A 47 4.87 -0.76 0.03
CA TYR A 47 3.99 -1.85 -0.41
C TYR A 47 4.80 -2.98 -1.08
N GLU A 48 5.67 -2.62 -2.03
CA GLU A 48 6.53 -3.58 -2.74
C GLU A 48 7.47 -4.32 -1.78
N LYS A 49 8.01 -3.64 -0.75
CA LYS A 49 8.80 -4.28 0.31
C LYS A 49 8.05 -5.38 1.05
N TRP A 50 6.74 -5.24 1.22
CA TRP A 50 5.88 -6.23 1.88
C TRP A 50 5.30 -7.27 0.90
N GLY A 51 5.81 -7.32 -0.33
CA GLY A 51 5.43 -8.32 -1.33
C GLY A 51 4.15 -7.99 -2.09
N PHE A 52 3.58 -6.80 -1.91
CA PHE A 52 2.50 -6.32 -2.75
C PHE A 52 3.03 -6.07 -4.17
N ARG A 53 2.19 -6.33 -5.17
CA ARG A 53 2.50 -6.11 -6.58
C ARG A 53 1.41 -5.25 -7.21
N LEU A 54 1.81 -4.30 -8.06
CA LEU A 54 0.87 -3.54 -8.88
C LEU A 54 0.11 -4.52 -9.78
N CYS A 55 -1.22 -4.52 -9.69
CA CYS A 55 -2.07 -5.36 -10.56
C CYS A 55 -2.92 -4.55 -11.53
N GLU A 56 -3.15 -3.27 -11.22
CA GLU A 56 -4.02 -2.41 -12.01
C GLU A 56 -3.62 -0.96 -11.83
N GLU A 57 -3.83 -0.19 -12.88
CA GLU A 57 -3.53 1.21 -12.96
C GLU A 57 -4.55 1.86 -13.91
N GLN A 58 -5.17 2.97 -13.48
CA GLN A 58 -6.18 3.68 -14.26
C GLN A 58 -6.02 5.18 -14.11
N GLU A 59 -6.31 5.92 -15.18
CA GLU A 59 -6.45 7.38 -15.09
C GLU A 59 -7.76 7.71 -14.37
N ASP A 60 -7.67 8.59 -13.38
CA ASP A 60 -8.78 9.06 -12.57
C ASP A 60 -8.85 10.59 -12.63
N GLU A 61 -10.04 11.11 -12.92
CA GLU A 61 -10.35 12.54 -12.95
C GLU A 61 -11.26 12.95 -11.77
N THR A 62 -11.62 12.02 -10.87
CA THR A 62 -12.57 12.21 -9.75
C THR A 62 -12.10 13.25 -8.75
N TRP A 63 -10.80 13.52 -8.66
CA TRP A 63 -10.20 14.47 -7.72
C TRP A 63 -9.95 15.87 -8.31
N GLY A 64 -10.51 16.18 -9.49
CA GLY A 64 -10.30 17.46 -10.17
C GLY A 64 -8.88 17.67 -10.70
N LEU A 65 -8.04 16.64 -10.57
CA LEU A 65 -6.69 16.53 -11.09
C LEU A 65 -6.63 15.20 -11.85
N ARG A 66 -5.92 15.18 -12.98
CA ARG A 66 -5.57 13.93 -13.65
C ARG A 66 -4.56 13.19 -12.79
N LEU A 67 -5.04 12.22 -12.02
CA LEU A 67 -4.23 11.34 -11.20
C LEU A 67 -4.30 9.93 -11.75
N LYS A 68 -3.25 9.16 -11.54
CA LYS A 68 -3.22 7.77 -11.93
C LYS A 68 -3.41 6.91 -10.69
N GLU A 69 -4.59 6.33 -10.51
CA GLU A 69 -4.84 5.39 -9.43
C GLU A 69 -4.09 4.09 -9.72
N GLN A 70 -3.51 3.50 -8.67
CA GLN A 70 -2.75 2.27 -8.70
C GLN A 70 -3.29 1.32 -7.63
N ARG A 71 -3.62 0.10 -8.04
CA ARG A 71 -4.02 -0.98 -7.13
C ARG A 71 -2.90 -1.99 -6.98
N PHE A 72 -2.56 -2.26 -5.74
CA PHE A 72 -1.57 -3.27 -5.38
C PHE A 72 -2.23 -4.41 -4.63
N VAL A 73 -1.77 -5.64 -4.91
CA VAL A 73 -2.28 -6.86 -4.29
C VAL A 73 -1.15 -7.65 -3.66
N TRP A 74 -1.45 -8.23 -2.51
CA TRP A 74 -0.66 -9.26 -1.86
C TRP A 74 -1.49 -10.54 -1.80
N ARG A 75 -0.84 -11.69 -2.05
CA ARG A 75 -1.43 -13.01 -1.94
C ARG A 75 -0.57 -13.85 -1.01
N ALA A 76 -1.21 -14.65 -0.16
CA ALA A 76 -0.50 -15.63 0.65
C ALA A 76 0.30 -16.57 -0.25
N GLN A 77 1.53 -16.86 0.16
CA GLN A 77 2.33 -17.91 -0.46
C GLN A 77 1.97 -19.21 0.24
N GLY A 78 1.48 -20.19 -0.52
CA GLY A 78 1.12 -21.52 -0.01
C GLY A 78 2.31 -22.35 0.44
#